data_AF-A0A832UNT4-F1
#
_entry.id   AF-A0A832UNT4-F1
#
_cell.length_a   1.000
_cell.length_b   1.000
_cell.length_c   1.000
_cell.angle_alpha   90.00
_cell.angle_beta   90.00
_cell.angle_gamma   90.00
#
_symmetry.space_group_name_H-M   'P 1'
#
loop_
_entity.id
_entity.type
_entity.pdbx_description
1 polymer ?
#
loop_
_entity_poly.entity_id
_entity_poly.type
_entity_poly.pdbx_seq_one_letter_code
_entity_poly.pdbx_strand_id
1 'polypeptide(L)' 'MSQKGRRYPLKSKEAKVIIKRASQRLKFDIEIIIGQRRNIEIVEAEWTRIYLVDGKPLLFEDKGVLLPTLLFFEALEKL' A
#
# COMPACT_ATOMS: atom_id res chain seq x y z
N MET A 1 -5.64 20.40 13.29
CA MET A 1 -5.05 19.26 14.03
C MET A 1 -3.96 18.65 13.16
N SER A 2 -2.75 18.47 13.70
CA SER A 2 -1.62 17.92 12.95
C SER A 2 -1.98 16.52 12.46
N GLN A 3 -2.11 16.32 11.15
CA GLN A 3 -2.43 15.03 10.52
C GLN A 3 -1.28 14.01 10.61
N LYS A 4 -0.18 14.36 11.29
CA LYS A 4 1.02 13.52 11.43
C LYS A 4 0.68 12.23 12.18
N GLY A 5 0.93 11.09 11.53
CA GLY A 5 0.75 9.75 12.10
C GLY A 5 -0.69 9.24 12.09
N ARG A 6 -1.62 9.93 11.41
CA ARG A 6 -3.01 9.44 11.31
C ARG A 6 -3.04 8.14 10.52
N ARG A 7 -3.64 7.11 11.11
CA ARG A 7 -3.91 5.81 10.46
C ARG A 7 -5.40 5.63 10.22
N TYR A 8 -5.79 5.20 9.03
CA TYR A 8 -7.19 4.90 8.72
C TYR A 8 -7.33 3.87 7.59
N PRO A 9 -8.41 3.06 7.60
CA PRO A 9 -8.69 2.12 6.52
C PRO A 9 -9.18 2.85 5.26
N LEU A 10 -8.82 2.31 4.10
CA LEU A 10 -9.38 2.70 2.80
C LEU A 10 -10.70 1.97 2.54
N LYS A 11 -11.61 2.65 1.83
CA LYS A 11 -12.79 1.97 1.29
C LYS A 11 -12.36 1.02 0.18
N SER A 12 -13.13 -0.05 -0.04
CA SER A 12 -12.79 -1.09 -1.01
C SER A 12 -12.55 -0.57 -2.43
N LYS A 13 -13.26 0.49 -2.86
CA LYS A 13 -13.04 1.13 -4.17
C LYS A 13 -11.68 1.84 -4.24
N GLU A 14 -11.32 2.57 -3.19
CA GLU A 14 -10.04 3.29 -3.10
C GLU A 14 -8.87 2.30 -3.04
N ALA A 15 -9.00 1.25 -2.22
CA ALA A 15 -8.04 0.17 -2.11
C ALA A 15 -7.75 -0.48 -3.49
N LYS A 16 -8.80 -0.81 -4.26
CA LYS A 16 -8.65 -1.36 -5.62
C LYS A 16 -7.90 -0.43 -6.57
N VAL A 17 -8.13 0.88 -6.49
CA VAL A 17 -7.41 1.87 -7.32
C VAL A 17 -5.92 1.89 -6.97
N ILE A 18 -5.58 1.85 -5.69
CA ILE A 18 -4.18 1.83 -5.23
C ILE A 18 -3.48 0.54 -5.67
N ILE A 19 -4.11 -0.61 -5.48
CA ILE A 19 -3.58 -1.90 -5.94
C ILE A 19 -3.32 -1.86 -7.44
N LYS A 20 -4.30 -1.42 -8.25
CA LYS A 20 -4.15 -1.31 -9.71
C LYS A 20 -2.99 -0.39 -10.11
N ARG A 21 -2.87 0.79 -9.49
CA ARG A 21 -1.76 1.73 -9.75
C ARG A 21 -0.42 1.10 -9.43
N ALA A 22 -0.31 0.42 -8.29
CA ALA A 22 0.91 -0.24 -7.88
C ALA A 22 1.25 -1.43 -8.80
N SER A 23 0.27 -2.26 -9.18
CA SER A 23 0.49 -3.36 -10.13
C SER A 23 0.99 -2.86 -11.49
N GLN A 24 0.40 -1.77 -12.00
CA GLN A 24 0.86 -1.13 -13.24
C GLN A 24 2.29 -0.60 -13.12
N ARG A 25 2.63 0.02 -11.97
CA ARG A 25 3.94 0.62 -11.75
C ARG A 25 5.06 -0.41 -11.52
N LEU A 26 4.76 -1.48 -10.82
CA LEU A 26 5.71 -2.55 -10.48
C LEU A 26 5.74 -3.66 -11.53
N LYS A 27 4.82 -3.64 -12.51
CA LYS A 27 4.64 -4.68 -13.52
C LYS A 27 4.47 -6.07 -12.89
N PHE A 28 3.82 -6.12 -11.74
CA PHE A 28 3.55 -7.32 -10.97
C PHE A 28 2.08 -7.35 -10.59
N ASP A 29 1.45 -8.52 -10.56
CA ASP A 29 0.09 -8.61 -10.05
C ASP A 29 0.11 -8.63 -8.52
N ILE A 30 -0.05 -7.45 -7.92
CA ILE A 30 -0.02 -7.31 -6.47
C ILE A 30 -1.18 -8.07 -5.82
N GLU A 31 -2.32 -8.26 -6.49
CA GLU A 31 -3.44 -9.04 -5.94
C GLU A 31 -3.05 -10.49 -5.66
N ILE A 32 -2.12 -11.07 -6.43
CA ILE A 32 -1.59 -12.41 -6.17
C ILE A 32 -0.80 -12.45 -4.86
N ILE A 33 0.01 -11.42 -4.61
CA ILE A 33 0.86 -11.32 -3.41
C ILE A 33 0.05 -11.11 -2.16
N ILE A 34 -0.87 -10.15 -2.22
CA ILE A 34 -1.65 -9.75 -1.06
C ILE A 34 -2.85 -10.69 -0.85
N GLY A 35 -3.35 -11.35 -1.89
CA GLY A 35 -4.58 -12.13 -1.84
C GLY A 35 -5.84 -11.25 -1.86
N GLN A 36 -6.99 -11.85 -2.17
CA GLN A 36 -8.24 -11.11 -2.27
C GLN A 36 -8.74 -10.60 -0.91
N ARG A 37 -9.26 -9.37 -0.86
CA ARG A 37 -9.99 -8.76 0.28
C ARG A 37 -9.15 -8.37 1.52
N ARG A 38 -7.87 -8.06 1.35
CA ARG A 38 -7.05 -7.52 2.45
C ARG A 38 -7.53 -6.14 2.90
N ASN A 39 -7.37 -5.87 4.20
CA ASN A 39 -7.59 -4.53 4.74
C ASN A 39 -6.42 -3.65 4.31
N ILE A 40 -6.70 -2.59 3.56
CA ILE A 40 -5.69 -1.59 3.19
C ILE A 40 -5.90 -0.36 4.04
N GLU A 41 -4.84 0.11 4.67
CA GLU A 41 -4.84 1.29 5.52
C GLU A 41 -3.80 2.28 5.03
N ILE A 42 -4.04 3.56 5.29
CA ILE A 42 -3.07 4.63 5.06
C ILE A 42 -2.51 5.07 6.41
N VAL A 43 -1.21 5.33 6.45
CA VAL A 43 -0.56 6.14 7.47
C VAL A 43 -0.09 7.44 6.82
N GLU A 44 -0.59 8.57 7.32
CA GLU A 44 -0.16 9.90 6.91
C GLU A 44 1.18 10.26 7.57
N ALA A 45 2.24 10.31 6.76
CA ALA A 45 3.54 10.82 7.14
C ALA A 45 3.67 12.30 6.71
N GLU A 46 4.67 12.99 7.23
CA GLU A 46 4.86 14.43 7.01
C GLU A 46 5.05 14.80 5.54
N TRP A 47 5.69 13.94 4.77
CA TRP A 47 6.01 14.16 3.36
C TRP A 47 5.31 13.15 2.43
N THR A 48 4.56 12.18 2.97
CA THR A 48 3.95 11.14 2.14
C THR A 48 2.84 10.33 2.84
N ARG A 49 2.26 9.36 2.13
CA ARG A 49 1.38 8.31 2.62
C ARG A 49 2.09 6.95 2.51
N ILE A 50 1.93 6.15 3.55
CA ILE A 50 2.36 4.74 3.56
C ILE A 50 1.09 3.89 3.51
N TYR A 51 1.08 2.89 2.64
CA TYR A 51 -0.03 1.94 2.50
C TYR A 51 0.32 0.65 3.21
N LEU A 52 -0.48 0.34 4.22
CA LEU A 52 -0.42 -0.91 4.97
C LEU A 52 -1.38 -1.92 4.32
N VAL A 53 -0.94 -3.17 4.20
CA VAL A 53 -1.79 -4.31 3.87
C VAL A 53 -1.80 -5.22 5.09
N ASP A 54 -2.95 -5.37 5.73
CA ASP A 54 -3.11 -6.05 7.02
C ASP A 54 -2.05 -5.60 8.05
N GLY A 55 -1.86 -4.28 8.17
CA GLY A 55 -0.90 -3.69 9.10
C GLY A 55 0.57 -3.77 8.69
N LYS A 56 0.92 -4.35 7.54
CA LYS A 56 2.31 -4.37 7.03
C LYS A 56 2.53 -3.27 5.99
N PRO A 57 3.55 -2.40 6.14
CA PRO A 57 3.80 -1.34 5.16
C PRO A 57 4.42 -1.94 3.90
N LEU A 58 3.62 -2.09 2.85
CA LEU A 58 4.05 -2.72 1.61
C LEU A 58 4.35 -1.69 0.51
N LEU A 59 3.67 -0.54 0.54
CA LEU A 59 3.85 0.51 -0.45
C LEU A 59 3.94 1.86 0.23
N PHE A 60 4.63 2.81 -0.41
CA PHE A 60 4.55 4.22 -0.05
C PHE A 60 4.40 5.06 -1.31
N GLU A 61 3.86 6.27 -1.17
CA GLU A 61 3.78 7.22 -2.27
C GLU A 61 5.04 8.10 -2.29
N ASP A 62 5.54 8.49 -3.44
CA ASP A 62 6.46 9.61 -3.55
C ASP A 62 6.10 10.39 -4.81
N LYS A 63 5.76 11.66 -4.64
CA LYS A 63 5.34 12.54 -5.74
C LYS A 63 4.31 11.90 -6.69
N GLY A 64 3.33 11.18 -6.13
CA GLY A 64 2.26 10.51 -6.89
C GLY A 64 2.63 9.14 -7.48
N VAL A 65 3.83 8.65 -7.23
CA VAL A 65 4.31 7.33 -7.66
C VAL A 65 4.26 6.36 -6.50
N LEU A 66 3.69 5.17 -6.71
CA LEU A 66 3.71 4.10 -5.70
C LEU A 66 4.99 3.28 -5.83
N LEU A 67 5.70 3.12 -4.73
CA LEU A 67 6.95 2.39 -4.64
C LEU A 67 6.85 1.30 -3.56
N PRO A 68 7.54 0.16 -3.74
CA PRO A 68 7.55 -0.91 -2.76
C PRO A 68 8.44 -0.52 -1.58
N THR A 69 8.08 -0.99 -0.39
CA THR A 69 8.97 -0.98 0.77
C THR A 69 9.89 -2.21 0.75
N LEU A 70 10.85 -2.30 1.67
CA LEU A 70 11.64 -3.52 1.84
C LEU A 70 10.77 -4.74 2.21
N LEU A 71 9.76 -4.54 3.07
CA LEU A 71 8.84 -5.60 3.50
C LEU A 71 7.92 -6.11 2.38
N PHE A 72 7.79 -5.38 1.27
CA PHE A 72 7.10 -5.86 0.08
C PHE A 72 7.78 -7.12 -0.48
N PHE A 73 9.11 -7.13 -0.55
CA PHE A 73 9.87 -8.25 -1.10
C PHE A 73 9.84 -9.47 -0.16
N GLU A 74 9.84 -9.25 1.15
CA GLU A 74 9.62 -10.36 2.11
C GLU A 74 8.21 -10.98 2.00
N ALA A 75 7.22 -10.21 1.54
CA ALA A 75 5.89 -10.74 1.25
C ALA A 75 5.86 -11.58 -0.04
N LEU A 76 6.77 -11.30 -0.99
CA LEU A 76 6.92 -12.09 -2.22
C LEU A 76 7.57 -13.45 -1.96
N GLU A 77 8.54 -13.55 -1.06
CA GLU A 77 9.23 -14.80 -0.74
C GLU A 77 8.33 -15.86 -0.08
N LYS A 78 7.12 -15.49 0.30
CA LYS A 78 6.13 -16.37 0.94
C LYS A 78 5.05 -16.88 -0.03
N LEU A 79 5.15 -16.54 -1.31
CA LEU A 79 4.37 -17.10 -2.41
C LEU A 79 5.04 -18.37 -2.96
#